data_AF-A0A357NCX7-F1
#
_entry.id   AF-A0A357NCX7-F1
#
_cell.length_a   1.000
_cell.length_b   1.000
_cell.length_c   1.000
_cell.angle_alpha   90.00
_cell.angle_beta   90.00
_cell.angle_gamma   90.00
#
_symmetry.space_group_name_H-M   'P 1'
#
loop_
_entity.id
_entity.type
_entity.pdbx_description
1 polymer ?
#
loop_
_entity_poly.entity_id
_entity_poly.type
_entity_poly.pdbx_seq_one_letter_code
_entity_poly.pdbx_strand_id
1 'polypeptide(L)'
;MYYANYDNDGNIVGFYNPDIHKTIPSPSIPLTETQWQMCIDNPEEYKVDIGTLTLVAVEISLETLKTVKANEINAACQADIEGGFACGDYRYDSAQIDQSNLQLAVIGAISGT
;
A
#
# COMPACT_ATOMS: atom_id res chain seq x y z
N MET A 1 -6.07 -0.96 29.09
CA MET A 1 -7.17 -1.00 28.10
C MET A 1 -6.94 0.14 27.13
N TYR A 2 -7.16 -0.05 25.82
CA TYR A 2 -6.95 1.01 24.82
C TYR A 2 -8.28 1.41 24.18
N TYR A 3 -8.30 2.56 23.52
CA TYR A 3 -9.45 3.06 22.78
C TYR A 3 -8.97 3.59 21.43
N ALA A 4 -9.75 3.31 20.38
CA ALA A 4 -9.56 3.90 19.06
C ALA A 4 -10.68 4.91 18.78
N ASN A 5 -10.30 6.15 18.50
CA ASN A 5 -11.17 7.17 17.97
C ASN A 5 -11.20 7.05 16.45
N TYR A 6 -12.37 7.26 15.85
CA TYR A 6 -12.58 7.05 14.42
C TYR A 6 -13.46 8.13 13.81
N ASP A 7 -13.34 8.31 12.49
CA ASP A 7 -14.14 9.27 11.72
C ASP A 7 -15.49 8.68 11.25
N ASN A 8 -16.23 9.45 10.44
CA ASN A 8 -17.54 9.04 9.92
C ASN A 8 -17.48 7.89 8.91
N ASP A 9 -16.30 7.52 8.42
CA ASP A 9 -16.07 6.41 7.50
C ASP A 9 -15.49 5.17 8.22
N GLY A 10 -15.23 5.29 9.52
CA GLY A 10 -14.68 4.25 10.37
C GLY A 10 -13.15 4.21 10.37
N ASN A 11 -12.48 5.17 9.74
CA ASN A 11 -11.02 5.22 9.75
C ASN A 11 -10.55 5.63 11.14
N ILE A 12 -9.52 4.96 11.64
CA ILE A 12 -8.95 5.26 12.96
C ILE A 12 -8.13 6.55 12.85
N VAL A 13 -8.46 7.54 13.66
CA VAL A 13 -7.79 8.86 13.68
C VAL A 13 -6.93 9.09 14.93
N GLY A 14 -7.02 8.20 15.93
CA GLY A 14 -6.16 8.26 17.11
C GLY A 14 -6.41 7.16 18.13
N PHE A 15 -5.41 6.93 18.98
CA PHE A 15 -5.46 5.96 20.08
C PHE A 15 -5.33 6.65 21.44
N TYR A 16 -6.08 6.13 22.41
CA TYR A 16 -6.14 6.67 23.76
C TYR A 16 -6.04 5.55 24.79
N ASN A 17 -5.37 5.85 25.90
CA ASN A 17 -5.27 4.97 27.06
C ASN A 17 -5.70 5.79 28.30
N PRO A 18 -6.72 5.36 29.07
CA PRO A 18 -7.22 6.09 30.24
C PRO A 18 -6.18 6.24 31.37
N ASP A 19 -5.15 5.39 31.41
CA ASP A 19 -4.06 5.50 32.38
C ASP A 19 -3.14 6.70 32.06
N ILE A 20 -3.14 7.16 30.81
CA ILE A 20 -2.30 8.27 30.31
C ILE A 20 -3.16 9.51 30.02
N HIS A 21 -4.36 9.32 29.48
CA HIS A 21 -5.23 10.37 28.97
C HIS A 21 -6.42 10.59 29.89
N LYS A 22 -6.59 11.82 30.39
CA LYS A 22 -7.72 12.19 31.26
C LYS A 22 -9.08 12.19 30.56
N THR A 23 -9.10 12.31 29.24
CA THR A 23 -10.33 12.38 28.45
C THR A 23 -10.13 11.59 27.18
N ILE A 24 -11.13 10.78 26.85
CA ILE A 24 -11.17 9.99 25.61
C ILE A 24 -12.24 10.62 24.74
N PRO A 25 -11.89 11.06 23.51
CA PRO A 25 -12.86 11.69 22.62
C PRO A 25 -13.92 10.69 22.16
N SER A 26 -15.12 11.20 21.87
CA SER A 26 -16.20 10.45 21.25
C SER A 26 -16.27 10.82 19.76
N PRO A 27 -16.48 9.86 18.84
CA PRO A 27 -16.76 8.44 19.09
C PRO A 27 -15.50 7.60 19.25
N SER A 28 -15.49 6.64 20.18
CA SER A 28 -14.37 5.70 20.34
C SER A 28 -14.85 4.30 20.69
N ILE A 29 -14.15 3.28 20.20
CA ILE A 29 -14.36 1.88 20.59
C ILE A 29 -13.25 1.41 21.54
N PRO A 30 -13.55 0.54 22.52
CA PRO A 30 -12.52 -0.10 23.34
C PRO A 30 -11.77 -1.14 22.51
N LEU A 31 -10.45 -1.23 22.72
CA LEU A 31 -9.55 -2.22 22.14
C LEU A 31 -8.81 -2.98 23.24
N THR A 32 -8.57 -4.26 22.99
CA THR A 32 -7.57 -5.02 23.74
C THR A 32 -6.16 -4.52 23.39
N GLU A 33 -5.17 -4.83 24.23
CA GLU A 33 -3.76 -4.51 23.94
C GLU A 33 -3.28 -5.16 22.64
N THR A 34 -3.70 -6.40 22.37
CA THR A 34 -3.40 -7.09 21.11
C THR A 34 -4.03 -6.38 19.91
N GLN A 35 -5.28 -5.95 20.00
CA GLN A 35 -5.94 -5.21 18.92
C GLN A 35 -5.29 -3.86 18.66
N TRP A 36 -4.96 -3.13 19.73
CA TRP A 36 -4.22 -1.88 19.62
C TRP A 36 -2.86 -2.10 18.94
N GLN A 37 -2.10 -3.11 19.36
CA GLN A 37 -0.79 -3.42 18.75
C GLN A 37 -0.92 -3.78 17.27
N MET A 38 -1.92 -4.59 16.89
CA MET A 38 -2.17 -4.92 15.48
C MET A 38 -2.41 -3.67 14.61
N CYS A 39 -3.16 -2.68 15.12
CA CYS A 39 -3.38 -1.43 14.40
C CYS A 39 -2.15 -0.52 14.36
N ILE A 40 -1.27 -0.58 15.37
CA ILE A 40 0.00 0.16 15.35
C ILE A 40 0.95 -0.45 14.32
N ASP A 41 1.02 -1.78 14.26
CA ASP A 41 1.90 -2.49 13.33
C ASP A 41 1.43 -2.33 11.88
N ASN A 42 0.11 -2.30 11.65
CA ASN A 42 -0.50 -2.24 10.31
C ASN A 42 -1.68 -1.26 10.27
N PRO A 43 -1.44 0.06 10.29
CA PRO A 43 -2.50 1.07 10.46
C PRO A 43 -3.50 1.12 9.30
N GLU A 44 -3.11 0.71 8.09
CA GLU A 44 -3.99 0.71 6.91
C GLU A 44 -4.83 -0.57 6.76
N GLU A 45 -4.52 -1.62 7.55
CA GLU A 45 -5.20 -2.92 7.44
C GLU A 45 -6.45 -3.03 8.33
N TYR A 46 -6.71 -2.04 9.19
CA TYR A 46 -7.82 -2.10 10.14
C TYR A 46 -8.64 -0.82 10.18
N LYS A 47 -9.94 -0.98 10.34
CA LYS A 47 -10.90 0.12 10.54
C LYS A 47 -11.99 -0.27 11.53
N VAL A 48 -12.81 0.69 11.93
CA VAL A 48 -14.01 0.46 12.74
C VAL A 48 -15.20 0.22 11.83
N ASP A 49 -15.91 -0.89 12.01
CA ASP A 49 -17.24 -1.05 11.44
C ASP A 49 -18.24 -0.22 12.25
N ILE A 50 -18.84 0.80 11.62
CA ILE A 50 -19.74 1.75 12.29
C ILE A 50 -21.06 1.09 12.70
N GLY A 51 -21.49 0.04 11.98
CA GLY A 51 -22.73 -0.68 12.27
C GLY A 51 -22.62 -1.58 13.50
N THR A 52 -21.46 -2.23 13.68
CA THR A 52 -21.23 -3.16 14.80
C THR A 52 -20.37 -2.56 15.93
N LEU A 53 -19.74 -1.41 15.70
CA LEU A 53 -18.81 -0.75 16.63
C LEU A 53 -17.65 -1.67 17.04
N THR A 54 -17.12 -2.41 16.07
CA THR A 54 -15.99 -3.33 16.28
C THR A 54 -14.85 -3.06 15.30
N LEU A 55 -13.64 -3.41 15.72
CA LEU A 55 -12.48 -3.41 14.83
C LEU A 55 -12.63 -4.52 13.78
N VAL A 56 -12.44 -4.19 12.52
CA VAL A 56 -12.48 -5.12 11.38
C VAL A 56 -11.27 -4.90 10.48
N ALA A 57 -10.84 -5.96 9.79
CA ALA A 57 -9.80 -5.85 8.78
C ALA A 57 -10.36 -5.16 7.52
N VAL A 58 -9.56 -4.33 6.87
CA VAL A 58 -9.86 -3.77 5.57
C VAL A 58 -9.66 -4.86 4.53
N GLU A 59 -10.74 -5.30 3.88
CA GLU A 59 -10.63 -6.17 2.72
C GLU A 59 -10.07 -5.38 1.54
N ILE A 60 -8.76 -5.48 1.31
CA ILE A 60 -8.17 -5.02 0.07
C ILE A 60 -8.44 -6.09 -0.98
N SER A 61 -9.11 -5.69 -2.07
CA SER A 61 -9.39 -6.62 -3.16
C SER A 61 -8.08 -7.13 -3.77
N LEU A 62 -8.03 -8.41 -4.12
CA LEU A 62 -6.88 -9.00 -4.81
C LEU A 62 -6.51 -8.22 -6.09
N GLU A 63 -7.51 -7.67 -6.78
CA GLU A 63 -7.31 -6.86 -7.98
C GLU A 63 -6.58 -5.55 -7.66
N THR A 64 -6.94 -4.87 -6.57
CA THR A 64 -6.21 -3.68 -6.10
C THR A 64 -4.76 -4.01 -5.77
N LEU A 65 -4.50 -5.12 -5.06
CA LEU A 65 -3.15 -5.56 -4.72
C LEU A 65 -2.30 -5.86 -5.96
N LYS A 66 -2.89 -6.56 -6.95
CA LYS A 66 -2.23 -6.84 -8.23
C LYS A 66 -1.87 -5.55 -8.95
N THR A 67 -2.78 -4.57 -9.00
CA THR A 67 -2.53 -3.28 -9.64
C THR A 67 -1.39 -2.51 -8.96
N VAL A 68 -1.39 -2.44 -7.62
CA VAL A 68 -0.31 -1.77 -6.87
C VAL A 68 1.03 -2.44 -7.14
N LYS A 69 1.10 -3.77 -7.06
CA LYS A 69 2.36 -4.51 -7.30
C LYS A 69 2.82 -4.44 -8.75
N ALA A 70 1.91 -4.46 -9.72
CA ALA A 70 2.25 -4.23 -11.11
C ALA A 70 2.86 -2.83 -11.32
N ASN A 71 2.31 -1.80 -10.67
CA ASN A 71 2.84 -0.44 -10.77
C ASN A 71 4.24 -0.31 -10.14
N GLU A 72 4.48 -0.91 -8.96
CA GLU A 72 5.80 -0.93 -8.32
C GLU A 72 6.86 -1.60 -9.20
N ILE A 73 6.53 -2.77 -9.78
CA ILE A 73 7.43 -3.50 -10.68
C ILE A 73 7.69 -2.70 -11.95
N ASN A 74 6.66 -2.09 -12.54
CA ASN A 74 6.81 -1.28 -13.74
C ASN A 74 7.69 -0.06 -13.48
N ALA A 75 7.55 0.60 -12.33
CA ALA A 75 8.39 1.74 -11.95
C ALA A 75 9.86 1.36 -11.74
N ALA A 76 10.12 0.23 -11.06
CA ALA A 76 11.48 -0.29 -10.89
C ALA A 76 12.11 -0.68 -12.24
N CYS A 77 11.36 -1.38 -13.09
CA CYS A 77 11.79 -1.76 -14.43
C CYS A 77 12.07 -0.53 -15.30
N GLN A 78 11.22 0.49 -15.25
CA GLN A 78 11.44 1.75 -15.95
C GLN A 78 12.72 2.45 -15.49
N ALA A 79 12.97 2.51 -14.18
CA ALA A 79 14.18 3.10 -13.63
C ALA A 79 15.45 2.35 -14.09
N ASP A 80 15.41 1.01 -14.16
CA ASP A 80 16.53 0.19 -14.65
C ASP A 80 16.76 0.38 -16.16
N ILE A 81 15.68 0.50 -16.95
CA ILE A 81 15.77 0.77 -18.39
C ILE A 81 16.31 2.18 -18.67
N GLU A 82 15.82 3.19 -17.95
CA GLU A 82 16.30 4.58 -18.04
C GLU A 82 17.72 4.74 -17.50
N GLY A 83 18.10 3.95 -16.49
CA GLY A 83 19.46 3.89 -15.95
C GLY A 83 20.50 3.35 -16.93
N GLY A 84 20.05 2.72 -18.01
CA GLY A 84 20.88 2.15 -19.07
C GLY A 84 21.52 0.82 -18.66
N PHE A 85 21.76 -0.05 -19.64
CA PHE A 85 22.51 -1.29 -19.40
C PHE A 85 24.01 -0.97 -19.45
N ALA A 86 24.72 -1.22 -18.35
CA ALA A 86 26.17 -1.03 -18.28
C ALA A 86 26.91 -2.36 -18.51
N CYS A 87 27.91 -2.35 -19.39
CA CYS A 87 28.84 -3.46 -19.58
C CYS A 87 30.28 -2.91 -19.49
N GLY A 88 30.96 -3.17 -18.37
CA GLY A 88 32.26 -2.56 -18.08
C GLY A 88 32.15 -1.04 -17.89
N ASP A 89 33.06 -0.27 -18.50
CA ASP A 89 33.05 1.20 -18.45
C ASP A 89 32.03 1.85 -19.42
N TYR A 90 31.30 1.05 -20.19
CA TYR A 90 30.35 1.54 -21.19
C TYR A 90 28.93 1.55 -20.64
N ARG A 91 28.28 2.72 -20.72
CA ARG A 91 26.85 2.89 -20.47
C ARG A 91 26.12 2.98 -21.80
N TYR A 92 25.14 2.10 -22.00
CA TYR A 92 24.22 2.20 -23.11
C TYR A 92 23.02 3.05 -22.67
N ASP A 93 23.03 4.34 -23.02
CA ASP A 93 21.85 5.19 -22.86
C ASP A 93 20.80 4.70 -23.87
N SER A 94 19.78 3.98 -23.39
CA SER A 94 18.69 3.56 -24.26
C SER A 94 17.90 4.83 -24.65
N ALA A 95 18.14 5.33 -25.87
CA ALA A 95 17.33 6.43 -26.39
C ALA A 95 15.85 6.00 -26.41
N GLN A 96 14.92 6.95 -26.33
CA GLN A 96 13.47 6.67 -26.37
C GLN A 96 13.05 5.76 -27.55
N ILE A 97 13.82 5.80 -28.64
CA ILE A 97 13.68 4.95 -29.83
C ILE A 97 14.05 3.48 -29.54
N ASP A 98 15.11 3.22 -28.79
CA ASP A 98 15.55 1.86 -28.44
C ASP A 98 14.53 1.17 -27.53
N GLN A 99 13.93 1.94 -26.61
CA GLN A 99 12.84 1.45 -25.77
C GLN A 99 11.58 1.13 -26.59
N SER A 100 11.23 2.00 -27.55
CA SER A 100 10.10 1.76 -28.46
C SER A 100 10.31 0.52 -29.33
N ASN A 101 11.54 0.32 -29.84
CA ASN A 101 11.90 -0.85 -30.63
C ASN A 101 11.84 -2.15 -29.80
N LEU A 102 12.30 -2.12 -28.55
CA LEU A 102 12.21 -3.25 -27.64
C LEU A 102 10.74 -3.59 -27.32
N GLN A 103 9.92 -2.59 -27.01
CA GLN A 103 8.49 -2.79 -26.75
C GLN A 103 7.76 -3.38 -27.96
N LEU A 104 8.06 -2.90 -29.18
CA LEU A 104 7.51 -3.44 -30.42
C LEU A 104 7.94 -4.90 -30.68
N ALA A 105 9.21 -5.22 -30.42
CA ALA A 105 9.73 -6.58 -30.58
C ALA A 105 9.07 -7.57 -29.59
N VAL A 106 8.88 -7.15 -28.34
CA VAL A 106 8.20 -7.94 -27.30
C VAL A 106 6.72 -8.17 -27.66
N ILE A 107 6.01 -7.13 -28.12
CA ILE A 107 4.62 -7.25 -28.58
C ILE A 107 4.52 -8.20 -29.78
N GLY A 108 5.44 -8.12 -30.73
CA GLY A 108 5.50 -9.02 -31.89
C GLY A 108 5.78 -10.48 -31.53
N ALA A 109 6.60 -10.73 -30.51
CA ALA A 109 6.89 -12.07 -30.02
C ALA A 109 5.73 -12.71 -29.23
N ILE A 110 4.92 -11.90 -28.55
CA ILE A 110 3.79 -12.37 -27.74
C ILE A 110 2.52 -12.53 -28.58
N SER A 111 2.36 -11.71 -29.62
CA SER A 111 1.19 -11.69 -30.50
C SER A 111 1.31 -12.65 -31.68
N GLY A 112 2.12 -13.70 -31.54
CA GLY A 112 2.67 -14.50 -32.63
C GLY A 112 1.71 -14.83 -33.78
N THR A 113 2.27 -14.86 -34.98
CA THR A 113 2.02 -16.01 -35.87
C THR A 113 2.38 -17.31 -35.17
#